data_AF-A0A9Q8YH02-F1
#
_entry.id   AF-A0A9Q8YH02-F1
#
_cell.length_a   1.000
_cell.length_b   1.000
_cell.length_c   1.000
_cell.angle_alpha   90.00
_cell.angle_beta   90.00
_cell.angle_gamma   90.00
#
_symmetry.space_group_name_H-M   'P 1'
#
loop_
_entity.id
_entity.type
_entity.pdbx_description
1 polymer ?
#
loop_
_entity_poly.entity_id
_entity_poly.type
_entity_poly.pdbx_seq_one_letter_code
_entity_poly.pdbx_strand_id
1 'polypeptide(L)'
;MAFHRAKPIDQGSLAPAQLKAHISCEFPELVAVERHRFVMVAELADLIFSSKKSSTIRYSKGAVEYPSAQELPLYVVGDHRQKADPTCIGALRIGAVRYKTLAELSEHDAHKDGFASKAELVEALHTFYGDISLTDVLSVFEFTLSGQQNNAPRAAREHSSAA
;
A
#
# COMPACT_ATOMS: atom_id res chain seq x y z
N MET A 1 -8.03 -2.28 31.84
CA MET A 1 -7.97 -2.39 30.37
C MET A 1 -6.54 -2.08 29.97
N ALA A 2 -5.76 -3.10 29.60
CA ALA A 2 -4.35 -2.93 29.26
C ALA A 2 -4.27 -2.23 27.89
N PHE A 3 -3.79 -0.99 27.88
CA PHE A 3 -3.38 -0.34 26.65
C PHE A 3 -2.13 -1.08 26.16
N HIS A 4 -2.31 -1.97 25.18
CA HIS A 4 -1.20 -2.53 24.44
C HIS A 4 -0.58 -1.39 23.65
N ARG A 5 0.35 -0.69 24.29
CA ARG A 5 1.23 0.30 23.65
C ARG A 5 2.14 -0.50 22.73
N ALA A 6 1.66 -0.76 21.51
CA ALA A 6 2.47 -1.35 20.47
C ALA A 6 3.71 -0.46 20.31
N LYS A 7 4.88 -1.00 20.67
CA LYS A 7 6.14 -0.32 20.38
C LYS A 7 6.20 -0.16 18.86
N PRO A 8 6.55 1.02 18.33
CA PRO A 8 6.80 1.14 16.90
C PRO A 8 8.02 0.28 16.60
N ILE A 9 7.80 -0.92 16.07
CA ILE A 9 8.87 -1.72 15.52
C ILE A 9 9.15 -1.11 14.15
N ASP A 10 10.35 -0.59 14.00
CA ASP A 10 10.88 -0.16 12.71
C ASP A 10 11.17 -1.44 11.89
N GLN A 11 10.11 -2.06 11.34
CA GLN A 11 10.16 -3.36 10.64
C GLN A 11 10.70 -3.24 9.21
N GLY A 12 11.83 -2.56 9.07
CA GLY A 12 12.63 -2.65 7.86
C GLY A 12 13.14 -4.08 7.71
N SER A 13 12.62 -4.84 6.75
CA SER A 13 13.17 -6.13 6.26
C SER A 13 12.73 -7.46 6.89
N LEU A 14 11.59 -7.56 7.59
CA LEU A 14 11.07 -8.90 7.93
C LEU A 14 10.58 -9.62 6.66
N ALA A 15 11.01 -10.87 6.46
CA ALA A 15 10.52 -11.69 5.38
C ALA A 15 9.01 -11.96 5.56
N PRO A 16 8.22 -12.15 4.48
CA PRO A 16 6.77 -12.38 4.57
C PRO A 16 6.36 -13.45 5.59
N ALA A 17 7.10 -14.56 5.66
CA ALA A 17 6.86 -15.64 6.62
C ALA A 17 7.04 -15.20 8.08
N GLN A 18 8.05 -14.37 8.37
CA GLN A 18 8.29 -13.83 9.70
C GLN A 18 7.21 -12.82 10.09
N LEU A 19 6.77 -12.00 9.12
CA LEU A 19 5.68 -11.05 9.35
C LEU A 19 4.37 -11.77 9.66
N LYS A 20 4.04 -12.82 8.90
CA LYS A 20 2.85 -13.65 9.17
C LYS A 20 2.89 -14.24 10.58
N ALA A 21 4.01 -14.86 10.97
CA ALA A 21 4.17 -15.43 12.31
C ALA A 21 4.02 -14.36 13.40
N HIS A 22 4.57 -13.17 13.17
CA HIS A 22 4.45 -12.04 14.10
C HIS A 22 3.01 -11.56 14.26
N ILE A 23 2.28 -11.37 13.16
CA ILE A 23 0.86 -11.00 13.19
C ILE A 23 0.05 -12.03 13.98
N SER A 24 0.29 -13.33 13.75
CA SER A 24 -0.42 -14.37 14.48
C SER A 24 -0.15 -14.36 15.99
N CYS A 25 1.01 -13.84 16.42
CA CYS A 25 1.33 -13.68 17.84
C CYS A 25 0.77 -12.39 18.43
N GLU A 26 0.84 -11.28 17.70
CA GLU A 26 0.44 -9.94 18.19
C GLU A 26 -1.07 -9.70 18.09
N PHE A 27 -1.70 -10.21 17.03
CA PHE A 27 -3.12 -10.07 16.72
C PHE A 27 -3.74 -11.46 16.44
N PRO A 28 -3.84 -12.34 17.45
CA PRO A 28 -4.34 -13.71 17.25
C PRO A 28 -5.81 -13.76 16.78
N GLU A 29 -6.57 -12.70 17.06
CA GLU A 29 -7.98 -12.55 16.66
C GLU A 29 -8.14 -12.06 15.21
N LEU A 30 -7.06 -11.63 14.55
CA LEU A 30 -7.10 -11.07 13.19
C LEU A 30 -6.55 -12.07 12.17
N VAL A 31 -7.21 -12.14 11.02
CA VAL A 31 -6.73 -12.93 9.90
C VAL A 31 -5.58 -12.21 9.20
N ALA A 32 -4.42 -12.87 9.10
CA ALA A 32 -3.30 -12.37 8.30
C ALA A 32 -3.56 -12.64 6.81
N VAL A 33 -3.76 -11.59 6.01
CA VAL A 33 -4.05 -11.69 4.58
C VAL A 33 -2.83 -11.29 3.76
N GLU A 34 -2.44 -12.16 2.84
CA GLU A 34 -1.29 -11.91 1.97
C GLU A 34 -1.66 -11.02 0.79
N ARG A 35 -0.80 -10.03 0.52
CA ARG A 35 -0.99 -9.03 -0.52
C ARG A 35 0.04 -9.21 -1.62
N HIS A 36 -0.44 -9.53 -2.82
CA HIS A 36 0.40 -9.78 -3.99
C HIS A 36 0.54 -8.59 -4.95
N ARG A 37 -0.30 -7.55 -4.80
CA ARG A 37 -0.30 -6.37 -5.69
C ARG A 37 -0.97 -5.16 -5.04
N PHE A 38 -0.62 -3.96 -5.49
CA PHE A 38 -1.37 -2.74 -5.20
C PHE A 38 -2.19 -2.31 -6.40
N VAL A 39 -3.41 -1.83 -6.14
CA VAL A 39 -4.29 -1.25 -7.15
C VAL A 39 -4.73 0.10 -6.60
N MET A 40 -4.50 1.17 -7.36
CA MET A 40 -4.83 2.54 -6.96
C MET A 40 -5.50 3.28 -8.11
N VAL A 41 -6.24 4.34 -7.80
CA VAL A 41 -6.73 5.28 -8.81
C VAL A 41 -5.57 6.11 -9.35
N ALA A 42 -5.70 6.60 -10.59
CA ALA A 42 -4.63 7.34 -11.29
C ALA A 42 -4.09 8.52 -10.47
N GLU A 43 -4.98 9.31 -9.84
CA GLU A 43 -4.61 10.46 -9.03
C GLU A 43 -3.66 10.10 -7.86
N LEU A 44 -3.92 8.97 -7.19
CA LEU A 44 -3.04 8.50 -6.10
C LEU A 44 -1.72 7.94 -6.63
N ALA A 45 -1.72 7.34 -7.81
CA ALA A 45 -0.49 6.86 -8.43
C ALA A 45 0.43 8.01 -8.85
N ASP A 46 -0.13 9.12 -9.33
CA ASP A 46 0.65 10.33 -9.66
C ASP A 46 1.34 10.92 -8.41
N LEU A 47 0.73 10.80 -7.24
CA LEU A 47 1.36 11.19 -5.97
C LEU A 47 2.57 10.29 -5.62
N ILE A 48 2.53 9.01 -5.99
CA ILE A 48 3.66 8.10 -5.80
C ILE A 48 4.79 8.47 -6.76
N PHE A 49 4.48 8.68 -8.05
CA PHE A 49 5.50 9.04 -9.04
C PHE A 49 6.13 10.41 -8.79
N SER A 50 5.37 11.37 -8.25
CA SER A 50 5.90 12.67 -7.82
C SER A 50 6.64 12.61 -6.48
N SER A 51 6.84 11.42 -5.90
CA SER A 51 7.49 11.19 -4.60
C SER A 51 6.81 11.92 -3.43
N LYS A 52 5.55 12.35 -3.60
CA LYS A 52 4.74 12.98 -2.57
C LYS A 52 4.10 11.96 -1.63
N LYS A 53 3.93 10.73 -2.11
CA LYS A 53 3.35 9.61 -1.36
C LYS A 53 4.37 8.47 -1.24
N SER A 54 4.67 8.10 0.00
CA SER A 54 5.62 7.05 0.36
C SER A 54 5.00 5.99 1.29
N SER A 55 3.71 6.12 1.58
CA SER A 55 2.97 5.10 2.32
C SER A 55 1.55 4.91 1.77
N THR A 56 0.94 3.80 2.15
CA THR A 56 -0.48 3.50 1.93
C THR A 56 -1.08 2.84 3.15
N ILE A 57 -2.27 3.28 3.55
CA ILE A 57 -3.01 2.74 4.68
C ILE A 57 -4.18 1.91 4.16
N ARG A 58 -4.32 0.70 4.68
CA ARG A 58 -5.34 -0.26 4.26
C ARG A 58 -6.08 -0.83 5.45
N TYR A 59 -7.39 -1.02 5.28
CA TYR A 59 -8.26 -1.64 6.26
C TYR A 59 -8.94 -2.87 5.67
N SER A 60 -9.06 -3.92 6.48
CA SER A 60 -9.92 -5.07 6.22
C SER A 60 -10.59 -5.47 7.53
N LYS A 61 -11.92 -5.58 7.54
CA LYS A 61 -12.66 -5.93 8.75
C LYS A 61 -12.26 -7.33 9.24
N GLY A 62 -11.72 -7.41 10.46
CA GLY A 62 -11.26 -8.67 11.07
C GLY A 62 -9.96 -9.23 10.48
N ALA A 63 -9.22 -8.44 9.70
CA ALA A 63 -8.00 -8.88 9.04
C ALA A 63 -6.96 -7.77 8.95
N VAL A 64 -5.69 -8.17 8.88
CA VAL A 64 -4.57 -7.27 8.56
C VAL A 64 -3.83 -7.80 7.35
N GLU A 65 -3.49 -6.90 6.44
CA GLU A 65 -2.76 -7.23 5.23
C GLU A 65 -1.24 -7.19 5.47
N TYR A 66 -0.51 -8.14 4.87
CA TYR A 66 0.95 -8.16 4.79
C TYR A 66 1.45 -8.43 3.36
N PRO A 67 2.64 -7.96 2.98
CA PRO A 67 3.15 -8.13 1.62
C PRO A 67 3.64 -9.56 1.38
N SER A 68 3.33 -10.11 0.21
CA SER A 68 3.83 -11.44 -0.22
C SER A 68 5.32 -11.45 -0.54
N ALA A 69 5.86 -10.28 -0.87
CA ALA A 69 7.24 -10.09 -1.27
C ALA A 69 7.69 -8.66 -0.96
N GLN A 70 9.00 -8.44 -0.91
CA GLN A 70 9.57 -7.10 -0.71
C GLN A 70 9.28 -6.16 -1.89
N GLU A 71 9.04 -6.70 -3.08
CA GLU A 71 8.64 -5.92 -4.25
C GLU A 71 7.29 -6.42 -4.74
N LEU A 72 6.33 -5.50 -4.90
CA LEU A 72 4.97 -5.80 -5.31
C LEU A 72 4.57 -4.93 -6.51
N PRO A 73 3.91 -5.49 -7.53
CA PRO A 73 3.45 -4.73 -8.69
C PRO A 73 2.38 -3.71 -8.31
N LEU A 74 2.50 -2.52 -8.89
CA LEU A 74 1.55 -1.42 -8.79
C LEU A 74 0.72 -1.33 -10.06
N TYR A 75 -0.58 -1.43 -9.90
CA TYR A 75 -1.56 -1.27 -10.95
C TYR A 75 -2.37 0.00 -10.74
N VAL A 76 -2.73 0.64 -11.85
CA VAL A 76 -3.68 1.75 -11.88
C VAL A 76 -4.97 1.30 -12.55
N VAL A 77 -6.09 1.60 -11.91
CA VAL A 77 -7.38 1.60 -12.56
C VAL A 77 -7.66 3.00 -13.09
N GLY A 78 -8.00 3.09 -14.37
CA GLY A 78 -8.52 4.32 -14.96
C GLY A 78 -9.94 4.63 -14.46
N ASP A 79 -10.63 5.52 -15.18
CA ASP A 79 -12.02 5.90 -14.88
C ASP A 79 -12.91 4.66 -14.71
N HIS A 80 -13.53 4.54 -13.53
CA HIS A 80 -14.45 3.45 -13.13
C HIS A 80 -15.63 3.25 -14.10
N ARG A 81 -15.87 4.21 -15.01
CA ARG A 81 -16.89 4.13 -16.05
C ARG A 81 -16.52 3.23 -17.22
N GLN A 82 -15.24 2.91 -17.41
CA GLN A 82 -14.81 1.92 -18.40
C GLN A 82 -14.35 0.67 -17.64
N LYS A 83 -14.89 -0.51 -18.00
CA LYS A 83 -14.35 -1.82 -17.58
C LYS A 83 -12.98 -2.05 -18.22
N ALA A 84 -12.03 -1.16 -17.98
CA ALA A 84 -10.65 -1.33 -18.39
C ALA A 84 -9.94 -2.17 -17.34
N ASP A 85 -9.16 -3.15 -17.80
CA ASP A 85 -8.31 -3.92 -16.90
C ASP A 85 -7.26 -2.98 -16.26
N PRO A 86 -6.90 -3.21 -14.98
CA PRO A 86 -5.87 -2.43 -14.32
C PRO A 86 -4.54 -2.51 -15.10
N THR A 87 -3.94 -1.36 -15.39
CA THR A 87 -2.65 -1.28 -16.09
C THR A 87 -1.52 -1.36 -15.07
N CYS A 88 -0.58 -2.28 -15.24
CA CYS A 88 0.64 -2.30 -14.43
C CYS A 88 1.53 -1.13 -14.83
N ILE A 89 1.82 -0.24 -13.88
CA ILE A 89 2.57 1.00 -14.09
C ILE A 89 3.97 0.96 -13.46
N GLY A 90 4.26 -0.08 -12.68
CA GLY A 90 5.55 -0.24 -12.01
C GLY A 90 5.51 -1.24 -10.88
N ALA A 91 6.52 -1.18 -10.00
CA ALA A 91 6.56 -1.97 -8.79
C ALA A 91 6.95 -1.10 -7.59
N LEU A 92 6.41 -1.43 -6.43
CA LEU A 92 6.72 -0.80 -5.16
C LEU A 92 7.64 -1.72 -4.36
N ARG A 93 8.76 -1.19 -3.92
CA ARG A 93 9.61 -1.83 -2.93
C ARG A 93 9.08 -1.49 -1.54
N ILE A 94 8.53 -2.48 -0.85
CA ILE A 94 8.07 -2.34 0.52
C ILE A 94 9.29 -2.22 1.44
N GLY A 95 9.38 -1.08 2.10
CA GLY A 95 10.40 -0.78 3.09
C GLY A 95 10.02 -1.33 4.45
N ALA A 96 8.78 -1.10 4.88
CA ALA A 96 8.26 -1.54 6.16
C ALA A 96 6.74 -1.71 6.15
N VAL A 97 6.22 -2.47 7.10
CA VAL A 97 4.79 -2.58 7.38
C VAL A 97 4.59 -2.34 8.87
N ARG A 98 3.60 -1.52 9.21
CA ARG A 98 3.25 -1.20 10.59
C ARG A 98 1.76 -1.42 10.78
N TYR A 99 1.39 -2.02 11.90
CA TYR A 99 0.00 -2.19 12.29
C TYR A 99 -0.34 -1.13 13.32
N LYS A 100 -1.34 -0.30 13.02
CA LYS A 100 -1.78 0.80 13.88
C LYS A 100 -3.29 0.81 13.94
N THR A 101 -3.85 1.17 15.09
CA THR A 101 -5.27 1.48 15.16
C THR A 101 -5.58 2.81 14.49
N LEU A 102 -6.85 3.02 14.08
CA LEU A 102 -7.30 4.31 13.54
C LEU A 102 -7.00 5.48 14.51
N ALA A 103 -7.12 5.26 15.82
CA ALA A 103 -6.77 6.24 16.85
C ALA A 103 -5.27 6.61 16.85
N GLU A 104 -4.39 5.65 16.57
CA GLU A 104 -2.93 5.79 16.61
C GLU A 104 -2.33 6.44 15.35
N LEU A 105 -3.13 6.67 14.29
CA LEU A 105 -2.69 7.43 13.14
C LEU A 105 -2.27 8.85 13.55
N SER A 106 -1.23 9.37 12.91
CA SER A 106 -0.66 10.69 13.18
C SER A 106 -0.70 11.59 11.94
N GLU A 107 -0.49 12.89 12.12
CA GLU A 107 -0.31 13.84 11.00
C GLU A 107 0.82 13.39 10.05
N HIS A 108 1.87 12.78 10.61
CA HIS A 108 2.97 12.24 9.81
C HIS A 108 2.52 11.08 8.92
N ASP A 109 1.65 10.20 9.42
CA ASP A 109 1.09 9.12 8.60
C ASP A 109 0.24 9.69 7.46
N ALA A 110 -0.59 10.69 7.75
CA ALA A 110 -1.39 11.39 6.74
C ALA A 110 -0.54 12.03 5.65
N HIS A 111 0.50 12.77 6.02
CA HIS A 111 1.40 13.41 5.06
C HIS A 111 2.16 12.39 4.20
N LYS A 112 2.63 11.28 4.78
CA LYS A 112 3.28 10.20 4.02
C LYS A 112 2.31 9.50 3.06
N ASP A 113 1.03 9.43 3.44
CA ASP A 113 -0.05 8.86 2.64
C ASP A 113 -0.58 9.86 1.58
N GLY A 114 -0.07 11.10 1.58
CA GLY A 114 -0.38 12.14 0.59
C GLY A 114 -1.55 13.04 0.97
N PHE A 115 -2.03 12.99 2.21
CA PHE A 115 -3.08 13.85 2.74
C PHE A 115 -2.51 15.09 3.45
N ALA A 116 -3.30 16.16 3.49
CA ALA A 116 -2.91 17.41 4.14
C ALA A 116 -3.09 17.37 5.67
N SER A 117 -3.92 16.45 6.19
CA SER A 117 -4.10 16.30 7.65
C SER A 117 -4.59 14.90 8.04
N LYS A 118 -4.44 14.54 9.33
CA LYS A 118 -5.04 13.33 9.91
C LYS A 118 -6.56 13.29 9.72
N ALA A 119 -7.24 14.43 9.85
CA ALA A 119 -8.69 14.49 9.70
C ALA A 119 -9.12 14.09 8.28
N GLU A 120 -8.44 14.62 7.26
CA GLU A 120 -8.69 14.30 5.85
C GLU A 120 -8.41 12.82 5.55
N LEU A 121 -7.32 12.27 6.10
CA LEU A 121 -7.01 10.83 5.98
C LEU A 121 -8.13 9.97 6.57
N VAL A 122 -8.61 10.30 7.78
CA VAL A 122 -9.67 9.53 8.45
C VAL A 122 -10.98 9.61 7.67
N GLU A 123 -11.35 10.78 7.15
CA GLU A 123 -12.52 10.96 6.30
C GLU A 123 -12.43 10.16 5.00
N ALA A 124 -11.25 10.15 4.36
CA ALA A 124 -10.99 9.34 3.17
C ALA A 124 -11.10 7.84 3.48
N LEU A 125 -10.54 7.37 4.60
CA LEU A 125 -10.67 5.98 5.04
C LEU A 125 -12.13 5.59 5.25
N HIS A 126 -12.92 6.45 5.91
CA HIS A 126 -14.36 6.22 6.06
C HIS A 126 -15.11 6.20 4.73
N THR A 127 -14.68 7.02 3.77
CA THR A 127 -15.26 7.04 2.42
C THR A 127 -14.95 5.75 1.65
N PHE A 128 -13.71 5.24 1.75
CA PHE A 128 -13.29 4.03 1.03
C PHE A 128 -13.78 2.73 1.65
N TYR A 129 -13.86 2.66 2.97
CA TYR A 129 -14.09 1.42 3.70
C TYR A 129 -15.38 1.40 4.53
N GLY A 130 -16.04 2.55 4.70
CA GLY A 130 -17.25 2.70 5.49
C GLY A 130 -16.97 2.94 6.98
N ASP A 131 -17.75 2.30 7.85
CA ASP A 131 -17.67 2.51 9.29
C ASP A 131 -16.47 1.74 9.88
N ILE A 132 -15.40 2.46 10.19
CA ILE A 132 -14.17 1.95 10.80
C ILE A 132 -14.13 2.42 12.25
N SER A 133 -13.93 1.50 13.19
CA SER A 133 -13.81 1.85 14.61
C SER A 133 -12.44 2.46 14.93
N LEU A 134 -12.39 3.34 15.94
CA LEU A 134 -11.12 3.87 16.47
C LEU A 134 -10.15 2.77 16.95
N THR A 135 -10.68 1.62 17.34
CA THR A 135 -9.91 0.46 17.81
C THR A 135 -9.54 -0.52 16.70
N ASP A 136 -10.04 -0.32 15.49
CA ASP A 136 -9.76 -1.22 14.37
C ASP A 136 -8.30 -1.07 13.93
N VAL A 137 -7.66 -2.20 13.69
CA VAL A 137 -6.26 -2.28 13.27
C VAL A 137 -6.17 -2.09 11.75
N LEU A 138 -5.25 -1.24 11.34
CA LEU A 138 -4.96 -0.85 9.97
C LEU A 138 -3.54 -1.30 9.60
N SER A 139 -3.36 -1.68 8.33
CA SER A 139 -2.06 -1.99 7.75
C SER A 139 -1.48 -0.75 7.08
N VAL A 140 -0.38 -0.24 7.62
CA VAL A 140 0.37 0.89 7.08
C VAL A 140 1.61 0.36 6.35
N PHE A 141 1.61 0.45 5.03
CA PHE A 141 2.73 0.03 4.19
C PHE A 141 3.58 1.24 3.84
N GLU A 142 4.86 1.20 4.18
CA GLU A 142 5.85 2.17 3.71
C GLU A 142 6.59 1.58 2.51
N PHE A 143 6.73 2.37 1.44
CA PHE A 143 7.32 1.90 0.20
C PHE A 143 8.07 2.98 -0.55
N THR A 144 8.93 2.53 -1.46
CA THR A 144 9.57 3.37 -2.48
C THR A 144 9.25 2.82 -3.86
N LEU A 145 9.23 3.67 -4.87
CA LEU A 145 9.09 3.23 -6.26
C LEU A 145 10.36 2.44 -6.63
N SER A 146 10.19 1.17 -7.02
CA SER A 146 11.28 0.40 -7.62
C SER A 146 11.53 0.97 -9.01
N GLY A 147 12.80 1.26 -9.33
CA GLY A 147 13.19 2.08 -10.49
C GLY A 147 12.44 1.72 -11.76
N GLN A 148 11.94 2.75 -12.47
CA GLN A 148 11.13 2.66 -13.69
C GLN A 148 11.50 1.44 -14.53
N GLN A 149 10.53 0.55 -14.80
CA GLN A 149 10.64 -0.19 -16.04
C GLN A 149 10.56 0.84 -17.16
N ASN A 150 11.71 1.06 -17.82
CA ASN A 150 11.80 1.65 -19.15
C ASN A 150 10.94 0.80 -20.09
N ASN A 151 9.63 1.01 -20.09
CA ASN A 151 8.77 0.53 -21.14
C ASN A 151 8.77 1.62 -22.23
N ALA A 152 9.94 1.79 -22.87
CA ALA A 152 9.95 2.39 -24.19
C ALA A 152 9.11 1.47 -25.08
N PRO A 153 8.13 1.99 -25.85
CA PRO A 153 7.52 1.19 -26.89
C PRO A 153 8.66 0.71 -27.81
N ARG A 154 8.78 -0.61 -27.99
CA ARG A 154 9.61 -1.21 -29.05
C ARG A 154 9.03 -0.76 -30.39
N ALA A 155 9.36 0.45 -30.80
CA ALA A 155 9.12 0.93 -32.14
C ALA A 155 10.08 0.20 -33.10
N ALA A 156 9.48 -0.54 -34.03
CA ALA A 156 10.00 -0.91 -35.34
C ALA A 156 11.42 -1.50 -35.40
N ARG A 157 11.50 -2.84 -35.33
CA ARG A 157 12.49 -3.58 -36.12
C ARG A 157 11.77 -4.20 -37.32
N GLU A 158 11.70 -3.45 -38.40
CA GLU A 158 11.66 -4.02 -39.74
C GLU A 158 12.77 -3.37 -40.55
N HIS A 159 13.97 -3.93 -40.43
CA HIS A 159 14.97 -3.85 -41.47
C HIS A 159 14.49 -4.76 -42.60
N SER A 160 14.11 -4.19 -43.73
CA SER A 160 14.22 -4.88 -45.02
C SER A 160 14.79 -3.90 -46.02
N SER A 161 16.12 -3.79 -46.01
CA SER A 161 16.90 -3.38 -47.17
C SER A 161 17.46 -4.67 -47.76
N ALA A 162 16.98 -5.05 -48.92
CA ALA A 162 17.64 -6.00 -49.80
C ALA A 162 17.59 -5.41 -51.20
N ALA A 163 18.80 -5.14 -51.69
CA ALA A 163 19.13 -4.80 -53.06
C ALA A 163 18.85 -5.96 -54.02
#